data_AF-U5VS33-F1
#
_entry.id   AF-U5VS33-F1
#
_cell.length_a   1.000
_cell.length_b   1.000
_cell.length_c   1.000
_cell.angle_alpha   90.00
_cell.angle_beta   90.00
_cell.angle_gamma   90.00
#
_symmetry.space_group_name_H-M   'P 1'
#
loop_
_entity.id
_entity.type
_entity.pdbx_description
1 polymer ?
#
loop_
_entity_poly.entity_id
_entity_poly.type
_entity_poly.pdbx_seq_one_letter_code
_entity_poly.pdbx_strand_id
1 'polypeptide(L)' 'MPFWSKQSRAKRVVGAVPAYQGFAVVEIPVSDFLDSWLPGLQRDGLLVGVNWAGARATGYDMAPTQVAGWFAELP' A
#
# COMPACT_ATOMS: atom_id res chain seq x y z
N MET A 1 -2.95 -0.59 6.16
CA MET A 1 -3.38 0.26 5.01
C MET A 1 -2.78 -0.32 3.74
N PRO A 2 -3.55 -0.62 2.68
CA PRO A 2 -3.00 -1.28 1.50
C PRO A 2 -2.44 -0.30 0.44
N PHE A 3 -1.33 -0.67 -0.18
CA PHE A 3 -0.64 0.08 -1.25
C PHE A 3 -0.27 -0.85 -2.39
N TRP A 4 -0.23 -0.31 -3.61
CA TRP A 4 0.14 -1.05 -4.81
C TRP A 4 1.18 -0.29 -5.61
N SER A 5 2.17 -1.01 -6.12
CA SER A 5 3.20 -0.44 -7.01
C SER A 5 2.71 -0.21 -8.44
N LYS A 6 1.50 -0.69 -8.78
CA LYS A 6 0.88 -0.49 -10.10
C LYS A 6 -0.59 -0.10 -9.94
N GLN A 7 -0.98 1.00 -10.58
CA GLN A 7 -2.36 1.48 -10.58
C GLN A 7 -3.37 0.42 -11.06
N SER A 8 -3.01 -0.36 -12.08
CA SER A 8 -3.89 -1.42 -12.62
C SER A 8 -4.19 -2.53 -11.61
N ARG A 9 -3.26 -2.82 -10.68
CA ARG A 9 -3.48 -3.81 -9.61
C ARG A 9 -4.45 -3.28 -8.56
N ALA A 10 -4.29 -2.02 -8.13
CA ALA A 10 -5.22 -1.36 -7.23
C ALA A 10 -6.64 -1.29 -7.83
N LYS A 11 -6.76 -0.87 -9.10
CA LYS A 11 -8.05 -0.83 -9.82
C LYS A 11 -8.73 -2.19 -9.87
N ARG A 12 -7.96 -3.27 -10.08
CA ARG A 12 -8.50 -4.64 -10.07
C ARG A 12 -9.08 -5.02 -8.71
N VAL A 13 -8.43 -4.66 -7.62
CA VAL A 13 -8.94 -4.94 -6.26
C VAL A 13 -10.19 -4.13 -5.97
N VAL A 14 -10.15 -2.82 -6.20
CA VAL A 14 -11.31 -1.92 -5.99
C VAL A 14 -12.53 -2.38 -6.79
N GLY A 15 -12.35 -2.80 -8.04
CA GLY A 15 -13.46 -3.26 -8.89
C GLY A 15 -13.98 -4.66 -8.57
N ALA A 16 -13.20 -5.51 -7.90
CA ALA A 16 -13.54 -6.93 -7.70
C ALA A 16 -13.89 -7.28 -6.25
N VAL A 17 -13.50 -6.47 -5.27
CA VAL A 17 -13.69 -6.77 -3.84
C VAL A 17 -14.79 -5.88 -3.27
N PRO A 18 -15.94 -6.43 -2.85
CA PRO A 18 -17.09 -5.64 -2.39
C PRO A 18 -16.77 -4.61 -1.31
N ALA A 19 -15.87 -4.94 -0.38
CA ALA A 19 -15.47 -4.04 0.71
C ALA A 19 -14.73 -2.77 0.24
N TYR A 20 -14.24 -2.75 -1.00
CA TYR A 20 -13.56 -1.60 -1.61
C TYR A 20 -14.45 -0.85 -2.60
N GLN A 21 -15.71 -1.26 -2.77
CA GLN A 21 -16.64 -0.54 -3.65
C GLN A 21 -16.82 0.90 -3.17
N GLY A 22 -16.73 1.84 -4.11
CA GLY A 22 -16.83 3.28 -3.83
C GLY A 22 -15.50 3.94 -3.47
N PHE A 23 -14.41 3.20 -3.29
CA PHE A 23 -13.08 3.81 -3.14
C PHE A 23 -12.48 4.21 -4.49
N ALA A 24 -11.67 5.27 -4.46
CA ALA A 24 -10.90 5.75 -5.60
C ALA A 24 -9.45 5.28 -5.49
N VAL A 25 -8.86 4.93 -6.63
CA VAL A 25 -7.41 4.68 -6.71
C VAL A 25 -6.71 6.02 -6.89
N VAL A 26 -5.92 6.41 -5.88
CA VAL A 26 -5.11 7.62 -5.89
C VAL A 26 -3.65 7.23 -6.05
N GLU A 27 -2.97 7.86 -7.01
CA GLU A 27 -1.53 7.74 -7.16
C GLU A 27 -0.84 8.65 -6.14
N ILE A 28 0.20 8.14 -5.49
CA ILE A 28 1.03 8.90 -4.55
C ILE A 28 2.47 8.90 -5.05
N PRO A 29 3.19 10.03 -4.99
CA PRO A 29 4.63 10.05 -5.21
C PRO A 29 5.36 9.12 -4.24
N VAL A 30 6.44 8.50 -4.69
CA VAL A 30 7.27 7.64 -3.84
C VAL A 30 7.87 8.44 -2.68
N SER A 31 8.27 9.70 -2.91
CA SER A 31 8.71 10.62 -1.84
C SER A 31 7.67 10.75 -0.74
N ASP A 32 6.42 11.02 -1.10
CA ASP A 32 5.34 11.19 -0.13
C ASP A 32 5.04 9.89 0.62
N PHE A 33 5.15 8.76 -0.08
CA PHE A 33 5.02 7.45 0.55
C PHE A 33 6.09 7.24 1.63
N LEU A 34 7.36 7.54 1.33
CA LEU A 34 8.49 7.37 2.23
C LEU A 34 8.52 8.40 3.37
N ASP A 35 8.25 9.67 3.07
CA ASP A 35 8.46 10.78 3.99
C ASP A 35 7.22 11.06 4.86
N SER A 36 6.03 10.72 4.39
CA SER A 36 4.77 11.01 5.09
C SER A 36 4.00 9.75 5.49
N TRP A 37 3.72 8.86 4.54
CA TRP A 37 2.85 7.70 4.81
C TRP A 37 3.50 6.67 5.73
N LEU A 38 4.71 6.21 5.42
CA LEU A 38 5.38 5.20 6.25
C LEU A 38 5.61 5.68 7.71
N PRO A 39 6.14 6.90 7.96
CA PRO A 39 6.29 7.40 9.33
C PRO A 39 4.94 7.60 10.03
N GLY A 40 3.91 8.03 9.31
CA GLY A 40 2.55 8.16 9.84
C GLY A 40 2.01 6.81 10.33
N LEU A 41 2.03 5.80 9.45
CA LEU A 41 1.58 4.45 9.79
C LEU A 41 2.37 3.86 10.96
N GLN A 42 3.67 4.13 11.04
CA GLN A 42 4.49 3.68 12.16
C GLN A 42 4.07 4.33 13.49
N ARG A 43 3.82 5.64 13.50
CA ARG A 43 3.33 6.35 14.71
C ARG A 43 1.98 5.82 15.15
N ASP A 44 1.12 5.46 14.20
CA ASP A 44 -0.22 4.96 14.46
C ASP A 44 -0.26 3.44 14.79
N GLY A 45 0.89 2.76 14.76
CA GLY A 45 0.97 1.31 14.99
C GLY A 45 0.33 0.46 13.89
N LEU A 46 0.20 1.01 12.68
CA LEU A 46 -0.43 0.36 11.53
C LEU A 46 0.59 -0.33 10.61
N LEU A 47 0.18 -1.47 10.04
CA LEU A 47 0.97 -2.19 9.04
C LEU A 47 0.69 -1.69 7.62
N VAL A 48 1.68 -1.87 6.75
CA VAL A 48 1.60 -1.61 5.31
C VAL A 48 1.17 -2.89 4.61
N GLY A 49 -0.01 -2.88 4.01
CA GLY A 49 -0.50 -3.97 3.19
C GLY A 49 0.07 -3.86 1.78
N VAL A 50 0.96 -4.76 1.38
CA VAL A 50 1.71 -4.61 0.12
C VAL A 50 1.11 -5.47 -0.98
N ASN A 51 0.69 -4.84 -2.08
CA ASN A 51 0.25 -5.47 -3.32
C ASN A 51 -0.79 -6.58 -3.12
N TRP A 52 -1.74 -6.37 -2.22
CA TRP A 52 -2.85 -7.28 -1.96
C TRP A 52 -3.60 -7.64 -3.26
N ALA A 53 -4.11 -8.88 -3.35
CA ALA A 53 -4.73 -9.39 -4.55
C ALA A 53 -5.82 -10.45 -4.27
N GLY A 54 -6.51 -10.87 -5.33
CA GLY A 54 -7.56 -11.88 -5.27
C GLY A 54 -8.89 -11.36 -4.72
N ALA A 55 -9.90 -12.24 -4.73
CA ALA A 55 -11.27 -11.90 -4.33
C ALA A 55 -11.41 -11.46 -2.86
N ARG A 56 -10.40 -11.73 -2.03
CA ARG A 56 -10.37 -11.37 -0.62
C ARG A 56 -9.40 -10.23 -0.30
N ALA A 57 -8.78 -9.61 -1.30
CA ALA A 57 -7.76 -8.57 -1.14
C ALA A 57 -6.68 -8.97 -0.11
N THR A 58 -6.02 -10.11 -0.31
CA THR A 58 -5.00 -10.62 0.63
C THR A 58 -3.60 -10.39 0.10
N GLY A 59 -2.64 -10.17 0.99
CA GLY A 59 -1.22 -10.11 0.67
C GLY A 59 -0.38 -10.09 1.93
N TYR A 60 0.77 -9.42 1.89
CA TYR A 60 1.65 -9.29 3.05
C TYR A 60 1.38 -8.01 3.80
N ASP A 61 1.39 -8.10 5.12
CA ASP A 61 1.34 -6.96 6.03
C ASP A 61 2.69 -6.81 6.69
N MET A 62 3.30 -5.65 6.48
CA MET A 62 4.70 -5.43 6.77
C MET A 62 4.87 -4.18 7.62
N ALA A 63 5.87 -4.22 8.52
CA ALA A 63 6.21 -3.04 9.30
C ALA A 63 6.66 -1.91 8.37
N PRO A 64 6.27 -0.64 8.62
CA PRO A 64 6.71 0.48 7.79
C PRO A 64 8.23 0.57 7.62
N THR A 65 9.00 0.25 8.66
CA THR A 65 10.48 0.21 8.63
C THR A 65 11.03 -0.84 7.68
N GLN A 66 10.37 -2.00 7.60
CA GLN A 66 10.77 -3.06 6.67
C GLN A 66 10.53 -2.63 5.22
N VAL A 67 9.38 -1.98 4.96
CA VAL A 67 9.06 -1.46 3.63
C VAL A 67 10.02 -0.34 3.23
N ALA A 68 10.33 0.58 4.14
CA ALA A 68 11.31 1.64 3.90
C ALA A 68 12.70 1.08 3.51
N GLY A 69 13.11 -0.03 4.14
CA GLY A 69 14.37 -0.71 3.83
C GLY A 69 14.52 -1.16 2.38
N TRP A 70 13.41 -1.45 1.67
CA TRP A 70 13.46 -1.80 0.23
C TRP A 70 13.91 -0.65 -0.67
N PHE A 71 13.77 0.59 -0.20
CA PHE A 71 14.14 1.79 -0.93
C PHE A 71 15.55 2.28 -0.58
N ALA A 72 16.15 1.76 0.50
CA ALA A 72 17.49 2.14 0.94
C ALA A 72 18.61 1.64 0.00
N GLU A 73 18.32 0.62 -0.82
CA GLU A 73 19.26 0.07 -1.81
C GLU A 73 18.98 0.54 -3.24
N LEU A 74 18.00 1.45 -3.43
CA LEU A 74 17.71 2.01 -4.75
C LEU A 74 18.76 3.10 -5.07
N PRO A 75 19.37 3.07 -6.26
CA PRO A 75 20.39 4.03 -6.66
C PRO A 75 19.88 5.47 -6.80
#